data_AF-A0AAW8E6F5-F1
#
_entry.id   AF-A0AAW8E6F5-F1
#
_cell.length_a   1.000
_cell.length_b   1.000
_cell.length_c   1.000
_cell.angle_alpha   90.00
_cell.angle_beta   90.00
_cell.angle_gamma   90.00
#
_symmetry.space_group_name_H-M   'P 1'
#
loop_
_entity.id
_entity.type
_entity.pdbx_description
1 polymer ?
#
loop_
_entity_poly.entity_id
_entity_poly.type
_entity_poly.pdbx_seq_one_letter_code
_entity_poly.pdbx_strand_id
1 'polypeptide(L)'
;MALQQAATGKREQQFGDTIIPAEPPDWARVDRIARQLCVRTRDLRVLVPLTLAWTESRGLPGYVDGLRQVDAVLQTFWNDVHPRVVDGTNEDPLPRMNALAALAEAEGLGRSVRDARLLEDGGTAMSLRQVEALLDSSKSDQVDYPGGVGRLREAARRAHDKAAAPVVALREALALLQRIRETCERALGQSWAPDFSRLERSLRTVGQLLPEQPHSEVPQASATGRAEDTSGAAQVHAPAAHVAAATQAAVRPLRIQEIEISAREDVQVLLEKACEFLERTEPSHPAPMLIRRAQRLMDLNFFQIIEELVPEGLQKIESLAGRPLNGDAALP
;
A
#
# COMPACT_ATOMS: atom_id res chain seq x y z
N MET A 1 -10.54 -27.84 -1.24
CA MET A 1 -9.60 -28.61 -0.39
C MET A 1 -8.33 -29.06 -1.13
N ALA A 2 -8.40 -29.78 -2.27
CA ALA A 2 -7.19 -30.29 -2.94
C ALA A 2 -6.17 -29.20 -3.34
N LEU A 3 -6.64 -28.04 -3.82
CA LEU A 3 -5.77 -26.90 -4.15
C LEU A 3 -5.06 -26.33 -2.92
N GLN A 4 -5.78 -26.10 -1.82
CA GLN A 4 -5.22 -25.55 -0.59
C GLN A 4 -4.19 -26.50 0.03
N GLN A 5 -4.47 -27.81 0.06
CA GLN A 5 -3.51 -28.83 0.49
C GLN A 5 -2.25 -28.85 -0.38
N ALA A 6 -2.39 -28.74 -1.70
CA ALA A 6 -1.25 -28.69 -2.60
C ALA A 6 -0.38 -27.44 -2.36
N ALA A 7 -1.00 -26.31 -1.99
CA ALA A 7 -0.32 -25.03 -1.77
C ALA A 7 0.33 -24.87 -0.37
N THR A 8 0.08 -25.76 0.59
CA THR A 8 0.59 -25.62 1.97
C THR A 8 1.98 -26.23 2.19
N GLY A 9 2.44 -27.10 1.27
CA GLY A 9 3.71 -27.82 1.42
C GLY A 9 3.70 -28.78 2.61
N LYS A 10 4.86 -29.36 2.94
CA LYS A 10 5.02 -30.12 4.18
C LYS A 10 5.81 -29.28 5.16
N ARG A 11 5.29 -29.11 6.37
CA ARG A 11 6.03 -28.49 7.47
C ARG A 11 7.16 -29.41 7.91
N GLU A 12 8.16 -28.82 8.57
CA GLU A 12 9.17 -29.59 9.30
C GLU A 12 8.48 -30.53 10.30
N GLN A 13 8.95 -31.77 10.39
CA GLN A 13 8.42 -32.79 11.29
C GLN A 13 9.53 -33.37 12.13
N GLN A 14 9.35 -33.42 13.45
CA GLN A 14 10.28 -34.08 14.35
C GLN A 14 9.71 -35.44 14.77
N PHE A 15 10.43 -36.52 14.45
CA PHE A 15 10.14 -37.87 14.90
C PHE A 15 11.27 -38.35 15.83
N GLY A 16 11.04 -38.21 17.14
CA GLY A 16 12.08 -38.45 18.15
C GLY A 16 13.23 -37.46 17.94
N ASP A 17 14.41 -37.98 17.61
CA ASP A 17 15.61 -37.17 17.33
C ASP A 17 15.77 -36.82 15.83
N THR A 18 14.89 -37.33 14.95
CA THR A 18 14.99 -37.09 13.50
C THR A 18 14.15 -35.88 13.10
N ILE A 19 14.81 -34.85 12.54
CA ILE A 19 14.15 -33.68 11.96
C ILE A 19 14.01 -33.90 10.45
N ILE A 20 12.79 -33.99 9.96
CA ILE A 20 12.45 -34.00 8.53
C ILE A 20 12.24 -32.55 8.10
N PRO A 21 13.07 -31.99 7.20
CA PRO A 21 12.98 -30.60 6.79
C PRO A 21 11.65 -30.32 6.07
N ALA A 22 11.21 -29.07 6.11
CA ALA A 22 10.05 -28.64 5.36
C ALA A 22 10.27 -28.83 3.85
N GLU A 23 9.26 -29.37 3.16
CA GLU A 23 9.25 -29.47 1.70
C GLU A 23 8.34 -28.38 1.12
N PRO A 24 8.82 -27.59 0.16
CA PRO A 24 7.99 -26.59 -0.50
C PRO A 24 6.83 -27.27 -1.25
N PRO A 25 5.71 -26.55 -1.48
CA PRO A 25 4.62 -27.00 -2.35
C PRO A 25 5.12 -27.46 -3.73
N ASP A 26 4.46 -28.48 -4.29
CA ASP A 26 4.60 -28.81 -5.71
C ASP A 26 3.85 -27.75 -6.54
N TRP A 27 4.55 -26.67 -6.91
CA TRP A 27 3.97 -25.56 -7.65
C TRP A 27 3.42 -25.96 -9.02
N ALA A 28 3.99 -26.98 -9.67
CA ALA A 28 3.48 -27.50 -10.94
C ALA A 28 2.13 -28.21 -10.76
N ARG A 29 1.95 -28.91 -9.62
CA ARG A 29 0.65 -29.48 -9.23
C ARG A 29 -0.36 -28.40 -8.85
N VAL A 30 0.06 -27.35 -8.13
CA VAL A 30 -0.81 -26.21 -7.80
C VAL A 30 -1.32 -25.53 -9.07
N ASP A 31 -0.44 -25.20 -10.02
CA ASP A 31 -0.79 -24.61 -11.32
C ASP A 31 -1.80 -25.48 -12.08
N ARG A 32 -1.53 -26.79 -12.19
CA ARG A 32 -2.42 -27.73 -12.90
C ARG A 32 -3.81 -27.76 -12.30
N ILE A 33 -3.93 -27.89 -10.98
CA ILE A 33 -5.23 -27.95 -10.29
C ILE A 33 -5.96 -26.62 -10.41
N ALA A 34 -5.25 -25.50 -10.18
CA ALA A 34 -5.86 -24.18 -10.22
C ALA A 34 -6.38 -23.83 -11.63
N ARG A 35 -5.59 -24.11 -12.68
CA ARG A 35 -6.03 -23.94 -14.07
C ARG A 35 -7.27 -24.77 -14.42
N GLN A 36 -7.34 -26.02 -13.97
CA GLN A 36 -8.54 -26.86 -14.17
C GLN A 36 -9.77 -26.26 -13.47
N LEU A 37 -9.61 -25.67 -12.29
CA LEU A 37 -10.68 -24.97 -11.59
C LEU A 37 -11.07 -23.68 -12.32
N CYS A 38 -10.12 -22.91 -12.86
CA CYS A 38 -10.38 -21.68 -13.61
C CYS A 38 -11.23 -21.88 -14.88
N VAL A 39 -11.27 -23.10 -15.45
CA VAL A 39 -12.19 -23.44 -16.56
C VAL A 39 -13.66 -23.42 -16.10
N ARG A 40 -13.90 -23.69 -14.82
CA ARG A 40 -15.25 -23.88 -14.25
C ARG A 40 -15.70 -22.75 -13.34
N THR A 41 -14.77 -21.96 -12.81
CA THR A 41 -15.06 -20.91 -11.84
C THR A 41 -14.16 -19.69 -12.04
N ARG A 42 -14.70 -18.53 -11.70
CA ARG A 42 -13.96 -17.28 -11.54
C ARG A 42 -13.89 -17.02 -10.05
N ASP A 43 -12.89 -17.58 -9.38
CA ASP A 43 -12.75 -17.50 -7.93
C ASP A 43 -11.37 -16.96 -7.56
N LEU A 44 -11.32 -15.86 -6.83
CA LEU A 44 -10.10 -15.22 -6.36
C LEU A 44 -9.30 -16.17 -5.45
N ARG A 45 -9.98 -17.05 -4.71
CA ARG A 45 -9.33 -18.08 -3.86
C ARG A 45 -8.66 -19.19 -4.67
N VAL A 46 -8.91 -19.24 -5.98
CA VAL A 46 -8.19 -20.11 -6.94
C VAL A 46 -7.13 -19.31 -7.69
N LEU A 47 -7.44 -18.07 -8.09
CA LEU A 47 -6.52 -17.19 -8.82
C LEU A 47 -5.31 -16.77 -7.97
N VAL A 48 -5.46 -16.61 -6.65
CA VAL A 48 -4.34 -16.27 -5.76
C VAL A 48 -3.31 -17.43 -5.68
N PRO A 49 -3.69 -18.68 -5.36
CA PRO A 49 -2.75 -19.81 -5.43
C PRO A 49 -2.13 -20.04 -6.82
N LEU A 50 -2.89 -19.79 -7.89
CA LEU A 50 -2.35 -19.83 -9.26
C LEU A 50 -1.27 -18.78 -9.47
N THR A 51 -1.53 -17.55 -9.03
CA THR A 51 -0.57 -16.44 -9.09
C THR A 51 0.68 -16.78 -8.28
N LEU A 52 0.51 -17.36 -7.09
CA LEU A 52 1.64 -17.82 -6.27
C LEU A 52 2.47 -18.89 -6.99
N ALA A 53 1.84 -19.92 -7.54
CA ALA A 53 2.55 -20.96 -8.30
C ALA A 53 3.34 -20.38 -9.49
N TRP A 54 2.78 -19.39 -10.18
CA TRP A 54 3.46 -18.69 -11.27
C TRP A 54 4.59 -17.80 -10.78
N THR A 55 4.43 -17.08 -9.68
CA THR A 55 5.49 -16.27 -9.07
C THR A 55 6.65 -17.13 -8.61
N GLU A 56 6.38 -18.27 -7.98
CA GLU A 56 7.40 -19.22 -7.53
C GLU A 56 8.15 -19.86 -8.70
N SER A 57 7.44 -20.14 -9.81
CA SER A 57 8.04 -20.79 -10.98
C SER A 57 8.75 -19.81 -11.93
N ARG A 58 8.27 -18.57 -12.04
CA ARG A 58 8.69 -17.60 -13.08
C ARG A 58 9.10 -16.23 -12.54
N GLY A 59 9.06 -16.00 -11.24
CA GLY A 59 9.37 -14.71 -10.61
C GLY A 59 8.33 -13.63 -10.91
N LEU A 60 8.77 -12.37 -10.98
CA LEU A 60 7.92 -11.20 -11.22
C LEU A 60 7.04 -11.31 -12.49
N PRO A 61 7.53 -11.83 -13.64
CA PRO A 61 6.66 -12.08 -14.79
C PRO A 61 5.45 -12.97 -14.48
N GLY A 62 5.65 -14.03 -13.68
CA GLY A 62 4.57 -14.91 -13.26
C GLY A 62 3.55 -14.23 -12.34
N TYR A 63 4.03 -13.34 -11.47
CA TYR A 63 3.17 -12.50 -10.63
C TYR A 63 2.27 -11.59 -11.48
N VAL A 64 2.85 -10.91 -12.46
CA VAL A 64 2.12 -10.04 -13.39
C VAL A 64 1.08 -10.81 -14.19
N ASP A 65 1.40 -11.99 -14.70
CA ASP A 65 0.42 -12.83 -15.40
C ASP A 65 -0.79 -13.13 -14.53
N GLY A 66 -0.58 -13.45 -13.26
CA GLY A 66 -1.68 -13.72 -12.32
C GLY A 66 -2.48 -12.46 -11.98
N LEU A 67 -1.81 -11.33 -11.76
CA LEU A 67 -2.49 -10.03 -11.57
C LEU A 67 -3.34 -9.64 -12.78
N ARG A 68 -2.86 -9.88 -14.01
CA ARG A 68 -3.65 -9.65 -15.24
C ARG A 68 -4.92 -10.49 -15.26
N GLN A 69 -4.86 -11.75 -14.81
CA GLN A 69 -6.05 -12.61 -14.71
C GLN A 69 -7.04 -12.08 -13.67
N VAL A 70 -6.55 -11.65 -12.50
CA VAL A 70 -7.38 -11.05 -11.45
C VAL A 70 -8.04 -9.76 -11.96
N ASP A 71 -7.27 -8.84 -12.52
CA ASP A 71 -7.75 -7.58 -13.09
C ASP A 71 -8.82 -7.82 -14.18
N ALA A 72 -8.56 -8.72 -15.12
CA ALA A 72 -9.51 -9.05 -16.19
C ALA A 72 -10.82 -9.63 -15.64
N VAL A 73 -10.74 -10.53 -14.65
CA VAL A 73 -11.93 -11.13 -14.03
C VAL A 73 -12.72 -10.09 -13.24
N LEU A 74 -12.07 -9.21 -12.49
CA LEU A 74 -12.75 -8.15 -11.74
C LEU A 74 -13.42 -7.15 -12.67
N GLN A 75 -12.77 -6.75 -13.76
CA GLN A 75 -13.33 -5.79 -14.71
C GLN A 75 -14.50 -6.36 -15.51
N THR A 76 -14.43 -7.63 -15.89
CA THR A 76 -15.43 -8.25 -16.78
C THR A 76 -16.58 -8.90 -16.01
N PHE A 77 -16.30 -9.48 -14.84
CA PHE A 77 -17.22 -10.36 -14.11
C PHE A 77 -17.39 -9.94 -12.64
N TRP A 78 -17.36 -8.63 -12.35
CA TRP A 78 -17.42 -8.09 -10.99
C TRP A 78 -18.51 -8.73 -10.10
N ASN A 79 -19.73 -8.91 -10.63
CA ASN A 79 -20.85 -9.47 -9.88
C ASN A 79 -20.73 -10.99 -9.69
N ASP A 80 -20.13 -11.69 -10.64
CA ASP A 80 -20.11 -13.16 -10.69
C ASP A 80 -18.84 -13.78 -10.09
N VAL A 81 -17.76 -13.00 -9.91
CA VAL A 81 -16.51 -13.50 -9.32
C VAL A 81 -16.71 -13.90 -7.86
N HIS A 82 -16.19 -15.07 -7.50
CA HIS A 82 -16.20 -15.58 -6.14
C HIS A 82 -14.97 -15.14 -5.34
N PRO A 83 -15.08 -14.88 -4.03
CA PRO A 83 -16.32 -14.75 -3.26
C PRO A 83 -17.18 -13.60 -3.79
N ARG A 84 -18.50 -13.81 -3.88
CA ARG A 84 -19.43 -12.76 -4.33
C ARG A 84 -19.56 -11.72 -3.22
N VAL A 85 -19.66 -10.45 -3.59
CA VAL A 85 -19.97 -9.38 -2.63
C VAL A 85 -21.43 -9.50 -2.19
N VAL A 86 -22.33 -9.80 -3.11
CA VAL A 86 -23.75 -10.00 -2.82
C VAL A 86 -24.09 -11.48 -2.95
N ASP A 87 -24.63 -12.06 -1.88
CA ASP A 87 -25.20 -13.41 -1.86
C ASP A 87 -26.67 -13.35 -1.44
N GLY A 88 -27.58 -13.53 -2.40
CA GLY A 88 -29.01 -13.28 -2.21
C GLY A 88 -29.30 -11.82 -1.87
N THR A 89 -29.73 -11.56 -0.64
CA THR A 89 -30.00 -10.20 -0.13
C THR A 89 -28.89 -9.68 0.79
N ASN A 90 -27.87 -10.47 1.06
CA ASN A 90 -26.79 -10.11 1.97
C ASN A 90 -25.62 -9.54 1.18
N GLU A 91 -25.22 -8.31 1.48
CA GLU A 91 -24.01 -7.68 0.95
C GLU A 91 -22.89 -7.80 1.99
N ASP A 92 -21.87 -8.59 1.67
CA ASP A 92 -20.66 -8.77 2.48
C ASP A 92 -19.41 -8.74 1.59
N PRO A 93 -18.73 -7.58 1.48
CA PRO A 93 -17.51 -7.46 0.71
C PRO A 93 -16.27 -8.11 1.34
N LEU A 94 -16.31 -8.40 2.65
CA LEU A 94 -15.13 -8.78 3.43
C LEU A 94 -14.45 -10.06 2.90
N PRO A 95 -15.15 -11.16 2.57
CA PRO A 95 -14.51 -12.36 2.04
C PRO A 95 -13.76 -12.11 0.72
N ARG A 96 -14.30 -11.23 -0.13
CA ARG A 96 -13.66 -10.85 -1.40
C ARG A 96 -12.42 -10.00 -1.13
N MET A 97 -12.50 -9.03 -0.23
CA MET A 97 -11.36 -8.17 0.10
C MET A 97 -10.24 -8.95 0.76
N ASN A 98 -10.54 -9.90 1.63
CA ASN A 98 -9.55 -10.81 2.21
C ASN A 98 -8.85 -11.65 1.12
N ALA A 99 -9.61 -12.15 0.13
CA ALA A 99 -9.02 -12.87 -0.99
C ALA A 99 -8.11 -11.98 -1.85
N LEU A 100 -8.45 -10.70 -2.04
CA LEU A 100 -7.59 -9.76 -2.77
C LEU A 100 -6.35 -9.35 -1.97
N ALA A 101 -6.48 -9.10 -0.66
CA ALA A 101 -5.36 -8.76 0.22
C ALA A 101 -4.27 -9.84 0.22
N ALA A 102 -4.66 -11.11 0.02
CA ALA A 102 -3.73 -12.22 -0.14
C ALA A 102 -2.74 -12.06 -1.32
N LEU A 103 -3.03 -11.17 -2.28
CA LEU A 103 -2.10 -10.86 -3.37
C LEU A 103 -0.82 -10.17 -2.90
N ALA A 104 -0.87 -9.46 -1.77
CA ALA A 104 0.24 -8.71 -1.21
C ALA A 104 0.64 -9.18 0.21
N GLU A 105 0.12 -10.31 0.66
CA GLU A 105 0.35 -10.84 2.01
C GLU A 105 1.84 -11.03 2.30
N ALA A 106 2.29 -10.49 3.44
CA ALA A 106 3.72 -10.37 3.75
C ALA A 106 4.45 -11.71 3.93
N GLU A 107 3.74 -12.77 4.37
CA GLU A 107 4.29 -14.12 4.52
C GLU A 107 3.89 -15.08 3.39
N GLY A 108 2.92 -14.68 2.57
CA GLY A 108 2.43 -15.42 1.41
C GLY A 108 2.98 -14.84 0.10
N LEU A 109 2.09 -14.48 -0.82
CA LEU A 109 2.47 -14.03 -2.16
C LEU A 109 3.40 -12.82 -2.16
N GLY A 110 3.20 -11.86 -1.24
CA GLY A 110 4.07 -10.69 -1.11
C GLY A 110 5.50 -11.05 -0.72
N ARG A 111 5.72 -12.14 0.03
CA ARG A 111 7.06 -12.69 0.30
C ARG A 111 7.71 -13.17 -0.99
N SER A 112 7.01 -14.01 -1.75
CA SER A 112 7.51 -14.60 -3.00
C SER A 112 7.85 -13.52 -4.04
N VAL A 113 7.04 -12.46 -4.14
CA VAL A 113 7.33 -11.29 -4.99
C VAL A 113 8.61 -10.58 -4.57
N ARG A 114 8.83 -10.40 -3.26
CA ARG A 114 10.05 -9.78 -2.74
C ARG A 114 11.29 -10.65 -2.92
N ASP A 115 11.13 -11.97 -2.89
CA ASP A 115 12.23 -12.93 -3.03
C ASP A 115 12.55 -13.23 -4.50
N ALA A 116 11.66 -12.86 -5.42
CA ALA A 116 11.86 -13.01 -6.85
C ALA A 116 13.09 -12.22 -7.34
N ARG A 117 13.83 -12.84 -8.26
CA ARG A 117 14.99 -12.24 -8.94
C ARG A 117 14.54 -11.03 -9.76
N LEU A 118 15.24 -9.92 -9.60
CA LEU A 118 14.99 -8.68 -10.32
C LEU A 118 16.12 -8.34 -11.29
N LEU A 119 17.37 -8.38 -10.81
CA LEU A 119 18.55 -7.99 -11.58
C LEU A 119 19.55 -9.14 -11.63
N GLU A 120 20.33 -9.17 -12.69
CA GLU A 120 21.50 -10.02 -12.83
C GLU A 120 22.64 -9.17 -13.40
N ASP A 121 23.77 -9.15 -12.71
CA ASP A 121 24.95 -8.40 -13.14
C ASP A 121 26.23 -9.21 -12.89
N GLY A 122 26.96 -9.51 -13.96
CA GLY A 122 28.24 -10.23 -13.87
C GLY A 122 28.16 -11.59 -13.14
N GLY A 123 27.02 -12.29 -13.23
CA GLY A 123 26.78 -13.56 -12.55
C GLY A 123 26.16 -13.44 -11.15
N THR A 124 26.08 -12.23 -10.59
CA THR A 124 25.39 -11.98 -9.32
C THR A 124 23.91 -11.69 -9.57
N ALA A 125 23.04 -12.57 -9.08
CA ALA A 125 21.60 -12.37 -9.06
C ALA A 125 21.16 -11.58 -7.83
N MET A 126 20.27 -10.61 -8.01
CA MET A 126 19.70 -9.82 -6.92
C MET A 126 18.18 -9.97 -6.90
N SER A 127 17.63 -10.31 -5.74
CA SER A 127 16.18 -10.27 -5.52
C SER A 127 15.68 -8.84 -5.31
N LEU A 128 14.37 -8.63 -5.49
CA LEU A 128 13.74 -7.34 -5.19
C LEU A 128 14.04 -6.89 -3.76
N ARG A 129 13.97 -7.80 -2.78
CA ARG A 129 14.30 -7.55 -1.36
C ARG A 129 15.74 -7.06 -1.18
N GLN A 130 16.70 -7.68 -1.85
CA GLN A 130 18.12 -7.30 -1.73
C GLN A 130 18.38 -5.93 -2.37
N VAL A 131 17.76 -5.67 -3.53
CA VAL A 131 17.82 -4.36 -4.18
C VAL A 131 17.22 -3.28 -3.28
N GLU A 132 16.04 -3.52 -2.70
CA GLU A 132 15.42 -2.60 -1.74
C GLU A 132 16.33 -2.34 -0.53
N ALA A 133 16.93 -3.39 0.06
CA ALA A 133 17.82 -3.26 1.21
C ALA A 133 19.10 -2.45 0.90
N LEU A 134 19.65 -2.57 -0.31
CA LEU A 134 20.79 -1.75 -0.76
C LEU A 134 20.45 -0.27 -0.94
N LEU A 135 19.18 0.04 -1.25
CA LEU A 135 18.70 1.43 -1.37
C LEU A 135 18.38 2.06 -0.02
N ASP A 136 18.13 1.25 1.00
CA ASP A 136 17.94 1.69 2.37
C ASP A 136 19.31 1.86 3.03
N SER A 137 19.74 3.12 3.23
CA SER A 137 21.04 3.44 3.83
C SER A 137 21.22 2.89 5.25
N SER A 138 20.13 2.53 5.95
CA SER A 138 20.21 1.88 7.27
C SER A 138 20.50 0.38 7.20
N LYS A 139 20.36 -0.24 6.02
CA LYS A 139 20.50 -1.69 5.78
C LYS A 139 21.50 -2.04 4.69
N SER A 140 22.19 -1.06 4.11
CA SER A 140 23.15 -1.27 3.02
C SER A 140 24.27 -2.25 3.40
N ASP A 141 24.69 -2.26 4.67
CA ASP A 141 25.76 -3.12 5.16
C ASP A 141 25.35 -4.60 5.28
N GLN A 142 24.05 -4.90 5.14
CA GLN A 142 23.51 -6.27 5.21
C GLN A 142 23.59 -7.02 3.87
N VAL A 143 23.89 -6.31 2.77
CA VAL A 143 23.95 -6.90 1.42
C VAL A 143 25.32 -6.60 0.81
N ASP A 144 26.14 -7.64 0.67
CA ASP A 144 27.41 -7.52 -0.05
C ASP A 144 27.15 -7.52 -1.56
N TYR A 145 27.22 -6.34 -2.17
CA TYR A 145 27.13 -6.15 -3.61
C TYR A 145 28.37 -5.40 -4.12
N PRO A 146 29.30 -6.08 -4.82
CA PRO A 146 30.56 -5.48 -5.25
C PRO A 146 30.33 -4.26 -6.16
N GLY A 147 30.83 -3.09 -5.76
CA GLY A 147 30.63 -1.82 -6.48
C GLY A 147 29.42 -1.00 -6.01
N GLY A 148 28.69 -1.49 -5.00
CA GLY A 148 27.66 -0.76 -4.28
C GLY A 148 26.50 -0.26 -5.14
N VAL A 149 25.81 0.76 -4.64
CA VAL A 149 24.61 1.34 -5.27
C VAL A 149 24.91 1.95 -6.65
N GLY A 150 26.14 2.43 -6.88
CA GLY A 150 26.55 2.98 -8.18
C GLY A 150 26.46 1.93 -9.30
N ARG A 151 27.12 0.78 -9.09
CA ARG A 151 27.05 -0.34 -10.04
C ARG A 151 25.64 -0.90 -10.17
N LEU A 152 24.88 -0.94 -9.07
CA LEU A 152 23.48 -1.38 -9.06
C LEU A 152 22.61 -0.51 -9.99
N ARG A 153 22.79 0.82 -9.97
CA ARG A 153 22.08 1.74 -10.86
C ARG A 153 22.41 1.49 -12.33
N GLU A 154 23.66 1.22 -12.64
CA GLU A 154 24.06 0.89 -14.01
C GLU A 154 23.48 -0.45 -14.47
N ALA A 155 23.48 -1.47 -13.60
CA ALA A 155 22.86 -2.76 -13.87
C ALA A 155 21.35 -2.61 -14.12
N ALA A 156 20.66 -1.83 -13.29
CA ALA A 156 19.24 -1.52 -13.45
C ALA A 156 18.96 -0.79 -14.77
N ARG A 157 19.80 0.19 -15.15
CA ARG A 157 19.69 0.89 -16.44
C ARG A 157 19.89 -0.06 -17.61
N ARG A 158 20.93 -0.90 -17.61
CA ARG A 158 21.16 -1.91 -18.66
C ARG A 158 19.99 -2.89 -18.77
N ALA A 159 19.44 -3.34 -17.64
CA ALA A 159 18.29 -4.24 -17.62
C ALA A 159 17.03 -3.54 -18.15
N HIS A 160 16.84 -2.26 -17.84
CA HIS A 160 15.78 -1.43 -18.40
C HIS A 160 15.89 -1.27 -19.93
N ASP A 161 17.07 -0.87 -20.42
CA ASP A 161 17.31 -0.64 -21.85
C ASP A 161 17.11 -1.91 -22.69
N LYS A 162 17.38 -3.08 -22.10
CA LYS A 162 17.14 -4.39 -22.71
C LYS A 162 15.72 -4.93 -22.52
N ALA A 163 14.84 -4.17 -21.86
CA ALA A 163 13.50 -4.62 -21.47
C ALA A 163 13.51 -5.98 -20.76
N ALA A 164 14.44 -6.19 -19.84
CA ALA A 164 14.56 -7.44 -19.08
C ALA A 164 13.22 -7.78 -18.41
N ALA A 165 12.76 -9.02 -18.56
CA ALA A 165 11.41 -9.42 -18.16
C ALA A 165 11.04 -9.07 -16.70
N PRO A 166 11.92 -9.26 -15.69
CA PRO A 166 11.60 -8.84 -14.31
C PRO A 166 11.45 -7.33 -14.13
N VAL A 167 12.20 -6.52 -14.89
CA VAL A 167 12.14 -5.04 -14.83
C VAL A 167 10.86 -4.51 -15.46
N VAL A 168 10.44 -5.09 -16.60
CA VAL A 168 9.14 -4.80 -17.21
C VAL A 168 8.02 -5.20 -16.25
N ALA A 169 8.10 -6.42 -15.71
CA ALA A 169 7.12 -6.94 -14.77
C ALA A 169 6.99 -6.11 -13.48
N LEU A 170 8.08 -5.53 -12.96
CA LEU A 170 8.05 -4.64 -11.80
C LEU A 170 7.08 -3.46 -12.01
N ARG A 171 7.18 -2.77 -13.15
CA ARG A 171 6.32 -1.62 -13.46
C ARG A 171 4.89 -2.03 -13.72
N GLU A 172 4.70 -3.10 -14.47
CA GLU A 172 3.36 -3.63 -14.74
C GLU A 172 2.65 -4.09 -13.48
N ALA A 173 3.36 -4.69 -12.52
CA ALA A 173 2.80 -5.09 -11.24
C ALA A 173 2.25 -3.89 -10.45
N LEU A 174 2.98 -2.77 -10.42
CA LEU A 174 2.49 -1.52 -9.81
C LEU A 174 1.19 -1.02 -10.46
N ALA A 175 1.17 -0.97 -11.80
CA ALA A 175 0.00 -0.51 -12.54
C ALA A 175 -1.22 -1.44 -12.34
N LEU A 176 -1.02 -2.75 -12.30
CA LEU A 176 -2.09 -3.72 -12.10
C LEU A 176 -2.65 -3.69 -10.66
N LEU A 177 -1.78 -3.58 -9.64
CA LEU A 177 -2.21 -3.44 -8.26
C LEU A 177 -3.06 -2.17 -8.07
N GLN A 178 -2.65 -1.06 -8.69
CA GLN A 178 -3.42 0.17 -8.69
C GLN A 178 -4.77 0.00 -9.38
N ARG A 179 -4.81 -0.59 -10.59
CA ARG A 179 -6.08 -0.83 -11.31
C ARG A 179 -7.04 -1.76 -10.56
N ILE A 180 -6.52 -2.79 -9.89
CA ILE A 180 -7.31 -3.68 -9.03
C ILE A 180 -7.91 -2.87 -7.88
N ARG A 181 -7.11 -2.05 -7.19
CA ARG A 181 -7.59 -1.17 -6.12
C ARG A 181 -8.70 -0.24 -6.61
N GLU A 182 -8.45 0.49 -7.69
CA GLU A 182 -9.41 1.43 -8.28
C GLU A 182 -10.71 0.72 -8.72
N THR A 183 -10.62 -0.53 -9.15
CA THR A 183 -11.79 -1.36 -9.48
C THR A 183 -12.64 -1.65 -8.26
N CYS A 184 -12.02 -2.00 -7.13
CA CYS A 184 -12.73 -2.20 -5.86
C CYS A 184 -13.30 -0.89 -5.31
N GLU A 185 -12.54 0.20 -5.34
CA GLU A 185 -12.96 1.53 -4.87
C GLU A 185 -14.19 2.03 -5.64
N ARG A 186 -14.19 1.88 -6.97
CA ARG A 186 -15.32 2.28 -7.82
C ARG A 186 -16.59 1.49 -7.51
N ALA A 187 -16.44 0.22 -7.13
CA ALA A 187 -17.57 -0.67 -6.93
C ALA A 187 -18.12 -0.65 -5.50
N LEU A 188 -17.29 -0.40 -4.49
CA LEU A 188 -17.64 -0.56 -3.07
C LEU A 188 -17.34 0.68 -2.23
N GLY A 189 -16.68 1.69 -2.80
CA GLY A 189 -16.17 2.86 -2.08
C GLY A 189 -14.76 2.64 -1.52
N GLN A 190 -14.14 3.75 -1.11
CA GLN A 190 -12.73 3.80 -0.72
C GLN A 190 -12.41 2.98 0.55
N SER A 191 -13.38 2.80 1.45
CA SER A 191 -13.23 1.99 2.66
C SER A 191 -12.98 0.50 2.39
N TRP A 192 -13.31 0.03 1.20
CA TRP A 192 -13.12 -1.35 0.76
C TRP A 192 -11.96 -1.50 -0.25
N ALA A 193 -11.10 -0.50 -0.37
CA ALA A 193 -9.87 -0.63 -1.15
C ALA A 193 -8.97 -1.73 -0.56
N PRO A 194 -8.53 -2.73 -1.35
CA PRO A 194 -7.57 -3.71 -0.86
C PRO A 194 -6.23 -3.04 -0.53
N ASP A 195 -5.66 -3.39 0.63
CA ASP A 195 -4.38 -2.85 1.07
C ASP A 195 -3.21 -3.61 0.42
N PHE A 196 -2.52 -2.91 -0.48
CA PHE A 196 -1.26 -3.38 -1.09
C PHE A 196 -0.07 -2.50 -0.70
N SER A 197 -0.25 -1.58 0.25
CA SER A 197 0.63 -0.44 0.51
C SER A 197 2.08 -0.84 0.79
N ARG A 198 2.29 -1.92 1.57
CA ARG A 198 3.64 -2.41 1.89
C ARG A 198 4.37 -2.91 0.64
N LEU A 199 3.70 -3.71 -0.18
CA LEU A 199 4.29 -4.24 -1.40
C LEU A 199 4.49 -3.15 -2.46
N GLU A 200 3.50 -2.26 -2.62
CA GLU A 200 3.63 -1.10 -3.51
C GLU A 200 4.79 -0.19 -3.13
N ARG A 201 4.99 0.08 -1.83
CA ARG A 201 6.14 0.86 -1.36
C ARG A 201 7.45 0.18 -1.77
N SER A 202 7.55 -1.13 -1.56
CA SER A 202 8.72 -1.92 -1.95
C SER A 202 9.00 -1.84 -3.45
N LEU A 203 7.99 -2.06 -4.28
CA LEU A 203 8.06 -1.97 -5.73
C LEU A 203 8.43 -0.56 -6.21
N ARG A 204 7.87 0.50 -5.59
CA ARG A 204 8.18 1.90 -5.91
C ARG A 204 9.61 2.27 -5.54
N THR A 205 10.08 1.90 -4.35
CA THR A 205 11.47 2.14 -3.91
C THR A 205 12.47 1.57 -4.90
N VAL A 206 12.27 0.31 -5.30
CA VAL A 206 13.11 -0.35 -6.31
C VAL A 206 12.94 0.30 -7.69
N GLY A 207 11.72 0.70 -8.04
CA GLY A 207 11.38 1.37 -9.30
C GLY A 207 12.11 2.70 -9.52
N GLN A 208 12.55 3.38 -8.46
CA GLN A 208 13.35 4.62 -8.54
C GLN A 208 14.71 4.43 -9.23
N LEU A 209 15.20 3.19 -9.34
CA LEU A 209 16.42 2.88 -10.08
C LEU A 209 16.22 2.87 -11.59
N LEU A 210 14.98 2.76 -12.04
CA LEU A 210 14.64 2.69 -13.44
C LEU A 210 14.38 4.11 -13.96
N PRO A 211 14.84 4.46 -15.18
CA PRO A 211 14.50 5.74 -15.80
C PRO A 211 12.99 5.97 -15.81
N GLU A 212 12.53 7.20 -15.61
CA GLU A 212 11.13 7.53 -15.87
C GLU A 212 10.83 7.25 -17.35
N GLN A 213 9.71 6.59 -17.62
CA GLN A 213 9.28 6.47 -19.02
C GLN A 213 8.79 7.84 -19.47
N PRO A 214 9.06 8.25 -20.73
CA PRO A 214 8.31 9.34 -21.31
C PRO A 214 6.84 8.92 -21.28
N HIS A 215 6.05 9.59 -20.44
CA HIS A 215 4.63 9.36 -20.38
C HIS A 215 4.08 9.57 -21.80
N SER A 216 3.42 8.54 -22.37
CA SER A 216 2.46 8.81 -23.43
C SER A 216 1.35 9.60 -22.76
N GLU A 217 1.40 10.93 -22.90
CA GLU A 217 0.35 11.83 -22.50
C GLU A 217 -0.95 11.35 -23.14
N VAL A 218 -1.79 10.68 -22.35
CA VAL A 218 -3.23 10.69 -22.63
C VAL A 218 -3.63 12.15 -22.39
N PRO A 219 -4.07 12.89 -23.42
CA PRO A 219 -4.41 14.29 -23.23
C PRO A 219 -5.56 14.36 -22.24
N GLN A 220 -5.28 14.81 -21.02
CA GLN A 220 -6.34 15.34 -20.17
C GLN A 220 -6.79 16.62 -20.86
N ALA A 221 -7.91 16.51 -21.56
CA ALA A 221 -8.62 17.64 -22.13
C ALA A 221 -8.93 18.61 -20.99
N SER A 222 -8.13 19.67 -20.89
CA SER A 222 -8.48 20.87 -20.16
C SER A 222 -9.81 21.35 -20.70
N ALA A 223 -10.87 21.12 -19.92
CA ALA A 223 -12.18 21.68 -20.17
C ALA A 223 -12.09 23.21 -19.95
N THR A 224 -11.61 23.92 -20.96
CA THR A 224 -11.89 25.35 -21.11
C THR A 224 -13.36 25.47 -21.50
N GLY A 225 -14.20 25.56 -20.47
CA GLY A 225 -15.60 25.94 -20.58
C GLY A 225 -15.70 27.29 -21.27
N ARG A 226 -16.13 27.22 -22.53
CA ARG A 226 -16.59 28.33 -23.35
C ARG A 226 -17.85 28.90 -22.70
N ALA A 227 -17.82 30.18 -22.34
CA ALA A 227 -19.01 30.99 -22.14
C ALA A 227 -18.89 32.19 -23.08
N GLU A 228 -19.64 32.12 -24.17
CA GLU A 228 -20.01 33.29 -24.97
C GLU A 228 -21.22 33.98 -24.33
N ASP A 229 -21.42 35.23 -24.74
CA ASP A 229 -22.53 36.16 -24.49
C ASP A 229 -22.48 36.99 -23.20
N THR A 230 -22.56 38.33 -23.20
CA THR A 230 -22.94 39.29 -24.25
C THR A 230 -22.51 40.73 -23.87
N SER A 231 -22.19 41.52 -24.90
CA SER A 231 -22.37 42.98 -25.07
C SER A 231 -21.83 44.00 -24.05
N GLY A 232 -20.94 44.87 -24.54
CA GLY A 232 -20.67 46.19 -23.97
C GLY A 232 -19.55 46.93 -24.70
N ALA A 233 -19.90 47.92 -25.50
CA ALA A 233 -19.06 48.62 -26.47
C ALA A 233 -17.87 49.42 -25.90
N ALA A 234 -16.93 49.69 -26.81
CA ALA A 234 -15.70 50.48 -26.66
C ALA A 234 -15.88 51.89 -26.09
N GLN A 235 -14.84 52.41 -25.41
CA GLN A 235 -14.05 53.57 -25.87
C GLN A 235 -12.89 53.94 -24.93
N VAL A 236 -11.95 54.70 -25.51
CA VAL A 236 -10.55 54.94 -25.17
C VAL A 236 -10.38 56.21 -24.32
N HIS A 237 -9.58 56.18 -23.23
CA HIS A 237 -8.64 57.26 -22.86
C HIS A 237 -7.79 56.92 -21.62
N ALA A 238 -6.47 57.13 -21.72
CA ALA A 238 -5.57 57.42 -20.60
C ALA A 238 -5.43 58.97 -20.49
N PRO A 239 -4.77 59.59 -19.48
CA PRO A 239 -3.97 59.02 -18.38
C PRO A 239 -4.18 59.66 -16.97
N ALA A 240 -3.53 59.02 -15.98
CA ALA A 240 -2.91 59.57 -14.75
C ALA A 240 -3.69 60.46 -13.75
N ALA A 241 -3.81 59.96 -12.51
CA ALA A 241 -3.48 60.72 -11.30
C ALA A 241 -3.27 59.79 -10.09
N HIS A 242 -2.16 59.97 -9.39
CA HIS A 242 -1.86 59.37 -8.09
C HIS A 242 -2.86 59.77 -7.01
N VAL A 243 -3.39 58.80 -6.28
CA VAL A 243 -3.75 58.99 -4.87
C VAL A 243 -3.32 57.74 -4.11
N ALA A 244 -2.44 57.94 -3.13
CA ALA A 244 -2.02 56.93 -2.18
C ALA A 244 -3.22 56.47 -1.35
N ALA A 245 -3.49 55.17 -1.34
CA ALA A 245 -4.43 54.54 -0.43
C ALA A 245 -3.83 53.24 0.12
N ALA A 246 -3.89 53.14 1.44
CA ALA A 246 -3.26 52.16 2.31
C ALA A 246 -3.32 50.71 1.81
N THR A 247 -2.18 50.04 1.92
CA THR A 247 -2.00 48.60 1.79
C THR A 247 -2.82 47.87 2.84
N GLN A 248 -4.07 47.52 2.53
CA GLN A 248 -4.71 46.39 3.20
C GLN A 248 -4.14 45.13 2.54
N ALA A 249 -3.18 44.51 3.23
CA ALA A 249 -2.77 43.15 2.92
C ALA A 249 -4.02 42.27 3.00
N ALA A 250 -4.57 41.89 1.84
CA ALA A 250 -5.58 40.88 1.75
C ALA A 250 -4.98 39.58 2.30
N VAL A 251 -5.38 39.20 3.51
CA VAL A 251 -5.03 37.94 4.12
C VAL A 251 -5.62 36.85 3.24
N ARG A 252 -4.78 36.25 2.40
CA ARG A 252 -5.15 35.06 1.64
C ARG A 252 -5.50 33.98 2.66
N PRO A 253 -6.63 33.27 2.53
CA PRO A 253 -6.88 32.11 3.38
C PRO A 253 -5.78 31.09 3.10
N LEU A 254 -4.95 30.83 4.12
CA LEU A 254 -3.95 29.77 4.11
C LEU A 254 -4.64 28.46 3.73
N ARG A 255 -4.15 27.81 2.67
CA ARG A 255 -4.61 26.46 2.34
C ARG A 255 -4.01 25.50 3.35
N ILE A 256 -4.77 24.49 3.77
CA ILE A 256 -4.28 23.47 4.73
C ILE A 256 -2.96 22.83 4.25
N GLN A 257 -2.75 22.76 2.94
CA GLN A 257 -1.52 22.26 2.29
C GLN A 257 -0.27 23.13 2.55
N GLU A 258 -0.45 24.37 3.00
CA GLU A 258 0.62 25.35 3.29
C GLU A 258 0.96 25.40 4.80
N ILE A 259 0.28 24.60 5.63
CA ILE A 259 0.54 24.54 7.08
C ILE A 259 1.68 23.55 7.34
N GLU A 260 2.86 24.06 7.69
CA GLU A 260 3.96 23.26 8.20
C GLU A 260 3.77 22.96 9.69
N ILE A 261 3.71 21.68 10.05
CA ILE A 261 3.63 21.22 11.44
C ILE A 261 5.05 21.07 11.97
N SER A 262 5.46 21.96 12.89
CA SER A 262 6.82 21.98 13.43
C SER A 262 6.88 21.54 14.89
N ALA A 263 5.76 21.59 15.60
CA ALA A 263 5.67 21.26 17.02
C ALA A 263 4.40 20.45 17.36
N ARG A 264 4.39 19.83 18.54
CA ARG A 264 3.25 19.03 19.03
C ARG A 264 2.02 19.91 19.30
N GLU A 265 2.26 21.14 19.70
CA GLU A 265 1.27 22.19 19.94
C GLU A 265 0.53 22.53 18.64
N ASP A 266 1.22 22.53 17.49
CA ASP A 266 0.60 22.75 16.18
C ASP A 266 -0.42 21.66 15.85
N VAL A 267 -0.10 20.41 16.21
CA VAL A 267 -1.01 19.25 16.04
C VAL A 267 -2.24 19.40 16.91
N GLN A 268 -2.09 19.81 18.18
CA GLN A 268 -3.22 20.03 19.07
C GLN A 268 -4.19 21.09 18.52
N VAL A 269 -3.65 22.21 18.01
CA VAL A 269 -4.45 23.30 17.41
C VAL A 269 -5.18 22.84 16.15
N LEU A 270 -4.54 22.03 15.30
CA LEU A 270 -5.18 21.50 14.09
C LEU A 270 -6.29 20.50 14.39
N LEU A 271 -6.07 19.61 15.36
CA LEU A 271 -7.09 18.66 15.80
C LEU A 271 -8.27 19.38 16.46
N GLU A 272 -8.04 20.46 17.20
CA GLU A 272 -9.12 21.25 17.80
C GLU A 272 -9.98 21.91 16.71
N LYS A 273 -9.35 22.53 15.70
CA LYS A 273 -10.08 23.11 14.56
C LYS A 273 -10.88 22.08 13.77
N ALA A 274 -10.34 20.86 13.63
CA ALA A 274 -11.05 19.76 12.99
C ALA A 274 -12.27 19.31 13.82
N CYS A 275 -12.11 19.18 15.14
CA CYS A 275 -13.20 18.90 16.08
C CYS A 275 -14.32 19.95 15.98
N GLU A 276 -13.99 21.24 16.11
CA GLU A 276 -14.98 22.33 16.06
C GLU A 276 -15.77 22.34 14.75
N PHE A 277 -15.09 22.08 13.62
CA PHE A 277 -15.75 21.96 12.34
C PHE A 277 -16.74 20.79 12.32
N LEU A 278 -16.29 19.61 12.74
CA LEU A 278 -17.11 18.39 12.74
C LEU A 278 -18.28 18.46 13.73
N GLU A 279 -18.12 19.08 14.90
CA GLU A 279 -19.23 19.30 15.85
C GLU A 279 -20.28 20.25 15.27
N ARG A 280 -19.86 21.21 14.44
CA ARG A 280 -20.76 22.16 13.77
C ARG A 280 -21.47 21.55 12.57
N THR A 281 -20.79 20.72 11.78
CA THR A 281 -21.36 20.14 10.55
C THR A 281 -22.06 18.80 10.77
N GLU A 282 -21.57 18.00 11.71
CA GLU A 282 -21.99 16.62 11.93
C GLU A 282 -22.04 16.26 13.44
N PRO A 283 -22.97 16.85 14.22
CA PRO A 283 -23.02 16.70 15.68
C PRO A 283 -23.28 15.25 16.16
N SER A 284 -23.78 14.37 15.29
CA SER A 284 -24.04 12.96 15.60
C SER A 284 -22.90 12.02 15.17
N HIS A 285 -21.85 12.54 14.53
CA HIS A 285 -20.72 11.74 14.09
C HIS A 285 -19.80 11.39 15.27
N PRO A 286 -19.26 10.16 15.40
CA PRO A 286 -18.40 9.78 16.52
C PRO A 286 -16.99 10.40 16.47
N ALA A 287 -16.59 10.99 15.35
CA ALA A 287 -15.22 11.50 15.14
C ALA A 287 -14.79 12.60 16.14
N PRO A 288 -15.58 13.64 16.45
CA PRO A 288 -15.20 14.62 17.48
C PRO A 288 -14.88 13.99 18.84
N MET A 289 -15.66 12.98 19.25
CA MET A 289 -15.40 12.27 20.51
C MET A 289 -14.06 11.51 20.48
N LEU A 290 -13.75 10.85 19.35
CA LEU A 290 -12.50 10.11 19.19
C LEU A 290 -11.28 11.03 19.09
N ILE A 291 -11.41 12.17 18.40
CA ILE A 291 -10.34 13.16 18.29
C ILE A 291 -10.05 13.79 19.65
N ARG A 292 -11.09 14.17 20.41
CA ARG A 292 -10.92 14.67 21.80
C ARG A 292 -10.26 13.65 22.72
N ARG A 293 -10.59 12.37 22.54
CA ARG A 293 -9.91 11.28 23.27
C ARG A 293 -8.44 11.19 22.87
N ALA A 294 -8.13 11.24 21.57
CA ALA A 294 -6.75 11.24 21.09
C ALA A 294 -5.95 12.45 21.60
N GLN A 295 -6.56 13.65 21.65
CA GLN A 295 -5.93 14.85 22.22
C GLN A 295 -5.53 14.68 23.68
N ARG A 296 -6.38 14.05 24.52
CA ARG A 296 -6.04 13.76 25.93
C ARG A 296 -4.89 12.76 26.06
N LEU A 297 -4.90 11.72 25.24
CA LEU A 297 -3.86 10.68 25.27
C LEU A 297 -2.49 11.19 24.82
N MET A 298 -2.42 12.26 24.03
CA MET A 298 -1.15 12.82 23.57
C MET A 298 -0.28 13.31 24.75
N ASP A 299 -0.88 13.82 25.82
CA ASP A 299 -0.14 14.39 26.95
C ASP A 299 0.21 13.36 28.03
N LEU A 300 -0.20 12.10 27.83
CA LEU A 300 0.01 11.00 28.77
C LEU A 300 1.24 10.17 28.43
N ASN A 301 1.87 9.62 29.46
CA ASN A 301 2.92 8.62 29.27
C ASN A 301 2.31 7.26 28.86
N PHE A 302 3.12 6.38 28.28
CA PHE A 302 2.66 5.09 27.77
C PHE A 302 1.85 4.27 28.78
N PHE A 303 2.21 4.30 30.06
CA PHE A 303 1.47 3.58 31.12
C PHE A 303 0.09 4.17 31.37
N GLN A 304 -0.02 5.49 31.44
CA GLN A 304 -1.29 6.21 31.58
C GLN A 304 -2.21 5.98 30.36
N ILE A 305 -1.64 5.89 29.16
CA ILE A 305 -2.38 5.54 27.93
C ILE A 305 -2.95 4.12 28.03
N ILE A 306 -2.16 3.15 28.52
CA ILE A 306 -2.63 1.77 28.71
C ILE A 306 -3.70 1.69 29.79
N GLU A 307 -3.54 2.41 30.91
CA GLU A 307 -4.53 2.51 31.98
C GLU A 307 -5.87 3.07 31.47
N GLU A 308 -5.86 4.07 30.59
CA GLU A 308 -7.06 4.69 30.03
C GLU A 308 -7.70 3.88 28.88
N LEU A 309 -6.91 3.11 28.12
CA LEU A 309 -7.41 2.33 26.96
C LEU A 309 -7.84 0.92 27.32
N VAL A 310 -7.10 0.23 28.19
CA VAL A 310 -7.36 -1.18 28.56
C VAL A 310 -6.93 -1.41 30.03
N PRO A 311 -7.81 -1.12 31.01
CA PRO A 311 -7.50 -1.30 32.43
C PRO A 311 -7.08 -2.73 32.79
N GLU A 312 -7.63 -3.73 32.10
CA GLU A 312 -7.32 -5.16 32.28
C GLU A 312 -5.97 -5.58 31.65
N GLY A 313 -5.36 -4.73 30.83
CA GLY A 313 -4.10 -4.99 30.12
C GLY A 313 -2.85 -4.75 30.96
N LEU A 314 -2.96 -3.99 32.05
CA LEU A 314 -1.86 -3.66 32.96
C LEU A 314 -1.21 -4.92 33.56
N GLN A 315 -2.00 -5.88 34.01
CA GLN A 315 -1.50 -7.13 34.62
C GLN A 315 -0.66 -7.97 33.64
N LYS A 316 -1.00 -7.95 32.34
CA LYS A 316 -0.24 -8.65 31.30
C LYS A 316 1.09 -7.96 31.02
N ILE A 317 1.12 -6.63 31.03
CA ILE A 317 2.35 -5.85 30.81
C ILE A 317 3.28 -5.95 32.04
N GLU A 318 2.74 -5.90 33.27
CA GLU A 318 3.51 -6.14 34.50
C GLU A 318 4.15 -7.54 34.52
N SER A 319 3.42 -8.55 34.02
CA SER A 319 3.95 -9.92 33.90
C SER A 319 5.08 -10.05 32.87
N LEU A 320 5.10 -9.20 31.83
CA LEU A 320 6.13 -9.15 30.80
C LEU A 320 7.34 -8.27 31.21
N ALA A 321 7.12 -7.25 32.03
CA ALA A 321 8.13 -6.28 32.45
C ALA A 321 8.91 -6.70 33.73
N GLY A 322 8.44 -7.70 34.48
CA GLY A 322 9.22 -8.40 35.50
C GLY A 322 9.53 -7.63 36.80
N ARG A 323 8.92 -6.46 37.06
CA ARG A 323 8.94 -5.80 38.38
C ARG A 323 7.64 -5.01 38.64
N PRO A 324 7.15 -4.96 39.88
CA PRO A 324 6.17 -3.94 40.26
C PRO A 324 6.89 -2.58 40.28
N LEU A 325 6.49 -1.66 39.40
CA LEU A 325 7.02 -0.29 39.33
C LEU A 325 6.21 0.67 40.22
N ASN A 326 5.56 0.16 41.26
CA ASN A 326 5.11 0.98 42.37
C ASN A 326 6.32 1.24 43.28
N GLY A 327 7.05 2.29 42.94
CA GLY A 327 8.18 2.80 43.71
C GLY A 327 8.21 4.30 43.61
N ASP A 328 7.31 4.97 44.34
CA ASP A 328 7.57 6.28 44.89
C ASP A 328 8.87 6.16 45.71
N ALA A 329 9.97 6.67 45.16
CA ALA A 329 11.27 6.70 45.83
C ALA A 329 11.78 8.13 45.77
N ALA A 330 11.36 8.89 46.78
CA ALA A 330 12.09 10.05 47.27
C ALA A 330 13.59 9.72 47.34
N LEU A 331 14.39 10.48 46.60
CA LEU A 331 15.84 10.51 46.77
C LEU A 331 16.18 11.43 47.95
N PRO A 332 17.15 11.08 48.81
CA PRO A 332 17.85 12.07 49.62
C PRO A 332 18.72 12.99 48.75
#